data_AF-A0A0A2GKI4-F1
#
_entry.id   AF-A0A0A2GKI4-F1
#
_cell.length_a   1.000
_cell.length_b   1.000
_cell.length_c   1.000
_cell.angle_alpha   90.00
_cell.angle_beta   90.00
_cell.angle_gamma   90.00
#
_symmetry.space_group_name_H-M   'P 1'
#
loop_
_entity.id
_entity.type
_entity.pdbx_description
1 polymer ?
#
loop_
_entity_poly.entity_id
_entity_poly.type
_entity_poly.pdbx_seq_one_letter_code
_entity_poly.pdbx_strand_id
1 'polypeptide(L)' 'MFLGNKGHIDPATEIPHEVMHVLGAGHTFQDDRNKNQKHFFNKTETDNYMDYNNKKTTTWKWQWEDMRESANVH' A
#
# COMPACT_ATOMS: atom_id res chain seq x y z
N MET A 1 6.68 -7.77 0.89
CA MET A 1 7.47 -8.35 -0.22
C MET A 1 7.04 -9.78 -0.45
N PHE A 2 6.23 -9.93 -1.49
CA PHE A 2 5.69 -11.16 -2.08
C PHE A 2 6.64 -12.37 -2.11
N LEU A 3 7.97 -12.15 -2.17
CA LEU A 3 8.99 -13.19 -2.28
C LEU A 3 9.48 -13.77 -0.94
N GLY A 4 9.12 -13.16 0.19
CA GLY A 4 9.66 -13.50 1.51
C GLY A 4 8.79 -14.43 2.36
N ASN A 5 7.50 -14.57 2.06
CA ASN A 5 6.55 -15.19 2.97
C ASN A 5 6.25 -16.65 2.59
N LYS A 6 7.14 -17.57 2.99
CA LYS A 6 6.95 -19.02 2.81
C LYS A 6 5.83 -19.52 3.75
N GLY A 7 4.60 -19.61 3.24
CA GLY A 7 3.49 -20.29 3.93
C GLY A 7 2.13 -19.57 3.91
N HIS A 8 2.09 -18.30 3.51
CA HIS A 8 0.83 -17.55 3.36
C HIS A 8 0.98 -16.51 2.25
N ILE A 9 0.88 -16.97 1.00
CA ILE A 9 0.88 -16.11 -0.18
C ILE A 9 -0.57 -15.94 -0.60
N ASP A 10 -1.06 -14.71 -0.58
CA ASP A 10 -2.35 -14.34 -1.15
C ASP A 10 -2.11 -13.39 -2.33
N PRO A 11 -1.96 -13.93 -3.56
CA PRO A 11 -1.67 -13.11 -4.73
C PRO A 11 -2.73 -12.04 -5.01
N ALA A 12 -3.98 -12.29 -4.61
CA ALA A 12 -5.08 -11.36 -4.85
C ALA A 12 -4.94 -10.06 -4.02
N THR A 13 -4.24 -10.10 -2.89
CA THR A 13 -4.00 -8.93 -2.04
C THR A 13 -2.57 -8.40 -2.14
N GLU A 14 -1.58 -9.28 -2.36
CA GLU A 14 -0.17 -8.89 -2.42
C GLU A 14 0.24 -8.32 -3.78
N ILE A 15 -0.30 -8.82 -4.91
CA ILE A 15 0.02 -8.24 -6.23
C ILE A 15 -0.47 -6.79 -6.31
N PRO A 16 -1.73 -6.45 -5.95
CA PRO A 16 -2.16 -5.06 -5.92
C PRO A 16 -1.31 -4.19 -4.98
N HIS A 17 -0.92 -4.70 -3.80
CA HIS A 17 -0.07 -3.97 -2.86
C HIS A 17 1.28 -3.57 -3.49
N GLU A 18 1.97 -4.51 -4.14
CA GLU A 18 3.27 -4.23 -4.76
C GLU A 18 3.12 -3.35 -6.03
N VAL A 19 2.04 -3.52 -6.81
CA VAL A 19 1.73 -2.62 -7.95
C VAL A 19 1.49 -1.19 -7.48
N MET A 20 0.79 -1.01 -6.36
CA MET A 20 0.55 0.32 -5.80
C MET A 20 1.84 1.01 -5.33
N HIS A 21 2.79 0.27 -4.75
CA HIS A 21 4.13 0.81 -4.46
C HIS A 21 4.82 1.33 -5.74
N VAL A 22 4.72 0.61 -6.85
CA VAL A 22 5.27 1.04 -8.15
C VAL A 22 4.60 2.33 -8.65
N LEU A 23 3.31 2.49 -8.39
CA LEU A 23 2.55 3.69 -8.75
C LEU A 23 2.75 4.87 -7.78
N GLY A 24 3.59 4.71 -6.75
CA GLY A 24 3.96 5.78 -5.82
C GLY A 24 3.17 5.81 -4.51
N ALA A 25 2.28 4.85 -4.26
CA ALA A 25 1.59 4.76 -2.97
C ALA A 25 2.54 4.22 -1.88
N GLY A 26 2.62 4.91 -0.75
CA GLY A 26 3.34 4.44 0.44
C GLY A 26 2.45 3.68 1.43
N HIS A 27 3.06 2.99 2.39
CA HIS A 27 2.33 2.34 3.49
C HIS A 27 1.47 3.31 4.27
N THR A 28 0.37 2.86 4.87
CA THR A 28 -0.53 3.75 5.65
C THR A 28 -0.17 3.82 7.13
N PHE A 29 0.88 3.13 7.54
CA PHE A 29 1.40 3.09 8.90
C PHE A 29 2.84 3.59 8.92
N GLN A 30 3.27 4.08 10.09
CA GLN A 30 4.62 4.61 10.22
C GLN A 30 5.66 3.49 10.06
N ASP A 31 6.56 3.66 9.09
CA ASP A 31 7.76 2.84 8.94
C ASP A 31 8.98 3.72 8.66
N ASP A 32 10.17 3.12 8.69
CA ASP A 32 11.42 3.87 8.47
C ASP A 32 11.52 4.51 7.08
N ARG A 33 10.69 4.07 6.12
CA ARG A 33 10.72 4.51 4.73
C ARG A 33 9.76 5.65 4.43
N ASN A 34 8.73 5.83 5.25
CA ASN A 34 7.64 6.79 5.00
C ASN A 34 7.45 7.82 6.11
N LYS A 35 8.54 8.30 6.75
CA LYS A 35 8.47 9.25 7.89
C LYS A 35 7.75 10.57 7.60
N ASN A 36 7.64 10.96 6.33
CA ASN A 36 7.08 12.26 5.89
C ASN A 36 5.65 12.15 5.33
N GLN A 37 4.99 11.00 5.45
CA GLN A 37 3.65 10.81 4.91
C GLN A 37 2.59 11.56 5.75
N LYS A 38 1.59 12.13 5.09
CA LYS A 38 0.59 12.99 5.75
C LYS A 38 -0.44 12.20 6.59
N HIS A 39 -0.64 10.93 6.26
CA HIS A 39 -1.69 10.10 6.85
C HIS A 39 -1.07 8.82 7.41
N PHE A 40 -1.06 8.71 8.74
CA PHE A 40 -0.67 7.49 9.44
C PHE A 40 -1.86 6.92 10.21
N PHE A 41 -1.98 5.61 10.14
CA PHE A 41 -2.93 4.78 10.86
C PHE A 41 -2.19 3.70 11.61
N ASN A 42 -2.86 3.08 12.58
CA ASN A 42 -2.33 1.95 13.28
C ASN A 42 -2.17 0.76 12.32
N LYS A 43 -1.00 0.14 12.38
CA LYS A 43 -0.66 -1.02 11.54
C LYS A 43 -1.67 -2.14 11.77
N THR A 44 -2.16 -2.75 10.69
CA THR A 44 -3.16 -3.83 10.66
C THR A 44 -4.59 -3.45 11.06
N GLU A 45 -4.87 -2.18 11.36
CA GLU A 45 -6.21 -1.73 11.76
C GLU A 45 -7.07 -1.25 10.59
N THR A 46 -6.53 -1.21 9.38
CA THR A 46 -7.28 -0.80 8.18
C THR A 46 -7.47 -1.96 7.21
N ASP A 47 -8.47 -1.84 6.34
CA ASP A 47 -8.70 -2.73 5.19
C ASP A 47 -8.05 -2.17 3.91
N ASN A 48 -7.13 -1.22 4.06
CA ASN A 48 -6.46 -0.57 2.94
C ASN A 48 -5.41 -1.49 2.31
N TYR A 49 -5.28 -1.44 0.98
CA TYR A 49 -4.26 -2.20 0.25
C TYR A 49 -2.83 -1.89 0.69
N MET A 50 -2.55 -0.71 1.24
CA MET A 50 -1.21 -0.31 1.67
C MET A 50 -0.94 -0.57 3.17
N ASP A 51 -1.83 -1.30 3.85
CA ASP A 51 -1.60 -1.84 5.20
C ASP A 51 -1.10 -3.29 5.12
N TYR A 52 -0.66 -3.86 6.24
CA TYR A 52 -0.26 -5.26 6.39
C TYR A 52 -1.35 -6.16 6.99
N ASN A 53 -2.60 -5.72 6.91
CA ASN A 53 -3.75 -6.58 7.21
C ASN A 53 -3.93 -7.65 6.10
N ASN A 54 -4.50 -8.80 6.45
CA ASN A 54 -4.85 -9.85 5.48
C ASN A 54 -6.24 -9.64 4.85
N LYS A 55 -6.99 -8.61 5.26
CA LYS A 55 -8.34 -8.29 4.75
C LYS A 55 -8.34 -7.01 3.92
N LYS A 56 -7.39 -6.88 3.00
CA LYS A 56 -7.22 -5.68 2.17
C LYS A 56 -8.27 -5.65 1.05
N THR A 57 -9.12 -4.62 1.01
CA THR A 57 -10.18 -4.47 -0.01
C THR A 57 -10.37 -3.04 -0.50
N THR A 58 -9.75 -2.04 0.14
CA THR A 58 -10.04 -0.63 -0.11
C THR A 58 -8.80 0.19 -0.44
N THR A 59 -9.05 1.34 -1.07
CA THR A 59 -8.10 2.45 -1.24
C THR A 59 -8.80 3.77 -0.92
N TRP A 60 -8.02 4.79 -0.57
CA TRP A 60 -8.53 6.13 -0.32
C TRP A 60 -8.38 7.04 -1.53
N LYS A 61 -9.19 8.09 -1.58
CA LYS A 61 -9.21 9.06 -2.68
C LYS A 61 -7.82 9.66 -2.97
N TRP A 62 -7.07 10.00 -1.93
CA TRP A 62 -5.74 10.60 -2.07
C TRP A 62 -4.72 9.61 -2.67
N GLN A 63 -4.79 8.32 -2.34
CA GLN A 63 -3.93 7.30 -2.97
C GLN A 63 -4.21 7.20 -4.47
N TRP A 64 -5.48 7.32 -4.88
CA TRP A 64 -5.83 7.40 -6.28
C TRP A 64 -5.32 8.67 -6.97
N GLU A 65 -5.24 9.78 -6.24
CA GLU A 65 -4.70 11.04 -6.76
C GLU A 65 -3.18 10.92 -6.95
N ASP A 66 -2.45 10.45 -5.94
CA ASP A 66 -1.00 10.20 -5.99
C ASP A 66 -0.62 9.25 -7.15
N MET A 67 -1.35 8.12 -7.29
CA MET A 67 -1.10 7.14 -8.35
C MET A 67 -1.46 7.65 -9.76
N ARG A 68 -2.36 8.63 -9.90
CA ARG A 68 -2.66 9.24 -11.20
C ARG A 68 -1.65 10.31 -11.57
N GLU A 69 -1.14 11.06 -10.59
CA GLU A 69 -0.09 12.04 -10.83
C GLU A 69 1.20 11.38 -11.29
N SER A 70 1.55 10.21 -10.76
CA SER A 70 2.72 9.45 -11.22
C SER A 70 2.62 9.00 -12.70
N ALA A 71 1.40 8.82 -13.22
CA ALA A 71 1.16 8.53 -14.63
C ALA A 71 1.26 9.77 -15.55
N ASN A 72 1.23 10.97 -14.98
CA ASN A 72 1.27 12.25 -15.71
C ASN A 72 2.67 12.87 -15.77
N VAL A 73 3.71 12.15 -15.31
CA VAL A 73 5.10 12.57 -15.47
C VAL A 73 5.54 12.25 -16.90
N HIS A 74 5.35 13.22 -17.80
CA HIS A 74 5.86 13.22 -19.18
C HIS A 74 7.29 13.76 -19.27
#